data_AF-A0A7W1WUS2-F1
#
_entry.id   AF-A0A7W1WUS2-F1
#
_cell.length_a   1.000
_cell.length_b   1.000
_cell.length_c   1.000
_cell.angle_alpha   90.00
_cell.angle_beta   90.00
_cell.angle_gamma   90.00
#
_symmetry.space_group_name_H-M   'P 1'
#
loop_
_entity.id
_entity.type
_entity.pdbx_description
1 polymer ?
#
loop_
_entity_poly.entity_id
_entity_poly.type
_entity_poly.pdbx_seq_one_letter_code
_entity_poly.pdbx_strand_id
1 'polypeptide(L)'
;MKIHSLINQGLVQCVMGRIPDPMECVLTVWARRKPKPVFKAFIELAKVLSPYPLKVFVDDVCSQTVMKISDDKQKNLNEAYEKYFSHYNCSVTFSSHLYERVYGDKVLLEILRLGQSITLNEFQRCLPQKKRDKYQSLQLDEILHCLLQLFLFKHIQSKSRVLLIGQFSQAIVALHRDVSEEPLSAVVLPKMEGLEGIEEYVLQIRGGF
;
A
#
# COMPACT_ATOMS: atom_id res chain seq x y z
N MET A 1 -7.08 18.23 12.80
CA MET A 1 -6.18 19.02 13.67
C MET A 1 -4.90 18.26 14.07
N LYS A 2 -4.93 16.94 14.29
CA LYS A 2 -3.75 16.12 14.66
C LYS A 2 -2.66 16.01 13.57
N ILE A 3 -3.02 15.91 12.29
CA ILE A 3 -2.04 15.61 11.23
C ILE A 3 -1.01 16.71 10.98
N HIS A 4 -1.37 17.99 11.10
CA HIS A 4 -0.42 19.11 10.97
C HIS A 4 0.63 19.09 12.09
N SER A 5 0.24 18.71 13.31
CA SER A 5 1.18 18.54 14.42
C SER A 5 2.18 17.42 14.12
N LEU A 6 1.72 16.29 13.59
CA LEU A 6 2.58 15.16 13.21
C LEU A 6 3.53 15.54 12.07
N ILE A 7 3.09 16.39 11.13
CA ILE A 7 3.96 16.93 10.07
C ILE A 7 5.05 17.81 10.67
N ASN A 8 4.70 18.74 11.56
CA ASN A 8 5.67 19.63 12.20
C ASN A 8 6.68 18.89 13.07
N GLN A 9 6.30 17.74 13.63
CA GLN A 9 7.19 16.85 14.41
C GLN A 9 8.02 15.91 13.52
N GLY A 10 7.83 15.90 12.20
CA GLY A 10 8.51 14.99 11.28
C GLY A 10 8.01 13.53 11.33
N LEU A 11 6.93 13.27 12.07
CA LEU A 11 6.30 11.94 12.18
C LEU A 11 5.45 11.59 10.94
N VAL A 12 4.97 12.60 10.23
CA VAL A 12 4.38 12.48 8.90
C VAL A 12 5.18 13.37 7.96
N GLN A 13 5.63 12.84 6.84
CA GLN A 13 6.38 13.65 5.88
C GLN A 13 5.47 14.58 5.10
N CYS A 14 4.38 14.05 4.55
CA CYS A 14 3.40 14.82 3.80
C CYS A 14 2.06 14.08 3.69
N VAL A 15 1.07 14.81 3.17
CA VAL A 15 -0.26 14.28 2.85
C VAL A 15 -0.52 14.51 1.36
N MET A 16 -1.00 13.48 0.68
CA MET A 16 -1.44 13.54 -0.71
C MET A 16 -2.97 13.53 -0.74
N GLY A 17 -3.61 14.59 -1.22
CA GLY A 17 -5.07 14.68 -1.31
C GLY A 17 -5.76 15.18 -0.04
N ARG A 18 -7.09 14.97 0.03
CA ARG A 18 -7.95 15.47 1.11
C ARG A 18 -8.25 14.38 2.12
N ILE A 19 -7.87 14.62 3.37
CA ILE A 19 -8.13 13.71 4.48
C ILE A 19 -9.59 13.86 4.97
N PRO A 20 -10.40 12.79 4.97
CA PRO A 20 -11.73 12.79 5.56
C PRO A 20 -11.68 12.72 7.09
N ASP A 21 -12.77 13.13 7.74
CA ASP A 21 -13.00 13.02 9.18
C ASP A 21 -14.38 12.39 9.42
N PRO A 22 -14.48 11.21 10.07
CA PRO A 22 -13.39 10.42 10.65
C PRO A 22 -12.49 9.78 9.59
N MET A 23 -11.23 9.57 9.95
CA MET A 23 -10.25 8.89 9.09
C MET A 23 -10.36 7.38 9.25
N GLU A 24 -10.39 6.65 8.14
CA GLU A 24 -10.20 5.20 8.12
C GLU A 24 -8.88 4.88 7.43
N CYS A 25 -7.88 4.43 8.19
CA CYS A 25 -6.55 4.13 7.66
C CYS A 25 -6.49 2.75 7.00
N VAL A 26 -5.82 2.69 5.85
CA VAL A 26 -5.51 1.45 5.14
C VAL A 26 -4.01 1.34 4.89
N LEU A 27 -3.45 0.14 5.00
CA LEU A 27 -2.12 -0.21 4.56
C LEU A 27 -2.18 -1.26 3.45
N THR A 28 -1.49 -1.01 2.34
CA THR A 28 -1.26 -2.03 1.30
C THR A 28 0.13 -2.63 1.41
N VAL A 29 0.22 -3.96 1.41
CA VAL A 29 1.49 -4.67 1.57
C VAL A 29 1.67 -5.67 0.44
N TRP A 30 2.86 -5.71 -0.14
CA TRP A 30 3.23 -6.73 -1.10
C TRP A 30 3.87 -7.94 -0.40
N ALA A 31 3.25 -9.13 -0.53
CA ALA A 31 3.56 -10.32 0.26
C ALA A 31 4.86 -11.06 -0.11
N ARG A 32 5.88 -10.40 -0.67
CA ARG A 32 7.09 -11.06 -1.20
C ARG A 32 8.02 -11.70 -0.15
N ARG A 33 7.87 -11.34 1.12
CA ARG A 33 8.68 -11.78 2.27
C ARG A 33 7.82 -11.75 3.53
N LYS A 34 8.30 -12.38 4.61
CA LYS A 34 7.68 -12.31 5.94
C LYS A 34 7.43 -10.84 6.37
N PRO A 35 6.42 -10.61 7.23
CA PRO A 35 6.11 -9.27 7.75
C PRO A 35 7.34 -8.57 8.31
N LYS A 36 7.49 -7.28 7.99
CA LYS A 36 8.63 -6.47 8.41
C LYS A 36 8.32 -5.72 9.70
N PRO A 37 9.34 -5.50 10.56
CA PRO A 37 9.18 -4.71 11.79
C PRO A 37 8.60 -3.29 11.56
N VAL A 38 8.89 -2.69 10.41
CA VAL A 38 8.40 -1.34 10.05
C VAL A 38 6.88 -1.24 10.08
N PHE A 39 6.15 -2.33 9.88
CA PHE A 39 4.68 -2.31 9.94
C PHE A 39 4.14 -1.89 11.30
N LYS A 40 4.91 -2.06 12.38
CA LYS A 40 4.57 -1.55 13.71
C LYS A 40 4.40 -0.02 13.70
N ALA A 41 5.27 0.72 12.99
CA ALA A 41 5.16 2.17 12.87
C ALA A 41 3.84 2.61 12.19
N PHE A 42 3.42 1.90 11.13
CA PHE A 42 2.16 2.16 10.46
C PHE A 42 0.95 1.88 11.37
N ILE A 43 1.00 0.78 12.12
CA ILE A 43 -0.04 0.40 13.08
C ILE A 43 -0.19 1.46 14.17
N GLU A 44 0.93 1.90 14.75
CA GLU A 44 0.91 2.90 15.83
C GLU A 44 0.45 4.27 15.32
N LEU A 45 0.89 4.69 14.13
CA LEU A 45 0.38 5.91 13.52
C LEU A 45 -1.14 5.83 13.25
N ALA A 46 -1.63 4.69 12.75
CA ALA A 46 -3.06 4.50 12.49
C ALA A 46 -3.91 4.71 13.75
N LYS A 47 -3.45 4.23 14.92
CA LYS A 47 -4.15 4.40 16.21
C LYS A 47 -4.29 5.87 16.62
N VAL A 48 -3.32 6.72 16.26
CA VAL A 48 -3.37 8.15 16.55
C VAL A 48 -4.30 8.89 15.58
N LEU A 49 -4.29 8.48 14.31
CA LEU A 49 -5.00 9.15 13.21
C LEU A 49 -6.47 8.74 13.09
N SER A 50 -6.82 7.51 13.46
CA SER A 50 -8.11 6.89 13.18
C SER A 50 -8.71 6.30 14.45
N PRO A 51 -10.03 6.46 14.70
CA PRO A 51 -10.71 5.75 15.78
C PRO A 51 -10.92 4.26 15.44
N TYR A 52 -10.73 3.86 14.18
CA TYR A 52 -10.88 2.49 13.70
C TYR A 52 -9.54 1.76 13.63
N PRO A 53 -9.53 0.42 13.81
CA PRO A 53 -8.34 -0.38 13.58
C PRO A 53 -7.82 -0.27 12.14
N LEU A 54 -6.51 -0.43 11.97
CA LEU A 54 -5.88 -0.43 10.65
C LEU A 54 -6.41 -1.59 9.80
N LYS A 55 -6.90 -1.27 8.60
CA LYS A 55 -7.24 -2.25 7.58
C LYS A 55 -6.00 -2.55 6.73
N VAL A 56 -5.65 -3.82 6.57
CA VAL A 56 -4.47 -4.24 5.81
C VAL A 56 -4.89 -5.04 4.59
N PHE A 57 -4.47 -4.58 3.42
CA PHE A 57 -4.63 -5.32 2.17
C PHE A 57 -3.30 -5.91 1.77
N VAL A 58 -3.23 -7.24 1.72
CA VAL A 58 -2.02 -7.99 1.36
C VAL A 58 -2.15 -8.43 -0.07
N ASP A 59 -1.30 -7.89 -0.95
CA ASP A 59 -1.25 -8.26 -2.35
C ASP A 59 -0.42 -9.54 -2.53
N ASP A 60 -1.10 -10.67 -2.44
CA ASP A 60 -0.54 -12.01 -2.61
C ASP A 60 -0.54 -12.46 -4.06
N VAL A 61 -1.53 -12.04 -4.87
CA VAL A 61 -1.55 -12.29 -6.32
C VAL A 61 -0.35 -11.67 -7.02
N CYS A 62 -0.06 -10.38 -6.78
CA CYS A 62 1.11 -9.76 -7.39
C CYS A 62 2.41 -10.45 -6.95
N SER A 63 2.48 -10.90 -5.70
CA SER A 63 3.63 -11.63 -5.16
C SER A 63 3.83 -12.95 -5.89
N GLN A 64 2.77 -13.73 -6.03
CA GLN A 64 2.78 -15.02 -6.73
C GLN A 64 3.13 -14.86 -8.21
N THR A 65 2.49 -13.92 -8.91
CA THR A 65 2.66 -13.74 -10.37
C THR A 65 4.03 -13.17 -10.74
N VAL A 66 4.46 -12.09 -10.09
CA VAL A 66 5.70 -11.38 -10.47
C VAL A 66 6.94 -12.11 -9.95
N MET A 67 6.87 -12.72 -8.76
CA MET A 67 8.02 -13.41 -8.15
C MET A 67 8.04 -14.92 -8.41
N LYS A 68 7.04 -15.45 -9.13
CA LYS A 68 6.88 -16.90 -9.40
C LYS A 68 6.95 -17.74 -8.12
N ILE A 69 6.28 -17.25 -7.06
CA ILE A 69 6.22 -17.96 -5.77
C ILE A 69 5.23 -19.12 -5.90
N SER A 70 5.58 -20.29 -5.38
CA SER A 70 4.68 -21.45 -5.35
C SER A 70 3.51 -21.24 -4.39
N ASP A 71 2.40 -21.92 -4.65
CA ASP A 71 1.17 -21.84 -3.85
C ASP A 71 1.44 -22.12 -2.37
N ASP A 72 2.19 -23.19 -2.06
CA ASP A 72 2.57 -23.54 -0.69
C ASP A 72 3.36 -22.41 0.01
N LYS A 73 4.29 -21.78 -0.73
CA LYS A 73 5.10 -20.69 -0.17
C LYS A 73 4.26 -19.43 0.01
N GLN A 74 3.34 -19.14 -0.90
CA GLN A 74 2.43 -17.99 -0.78
C GLN A 74 1.45 -18.19 0.37
N LYS A 75 0.92 -19.41 0.56
CA LYS A 75 0.09 -19.78 1.71
C LYS A 75 0.80 -19.54 3.04
N ASN A 76 2.04 -20.02 3.18
CA ASN A 76 2.86 -19.79 4.37
C ASN A 76 3.12 -18.29 4.64
N LEU A 77 3.28 -17.49 3.58
CA LEU A 77 3.44 -16.05 3.71
C LEU A 77 2.14 -15.39 4.16
N ASN A 78 1.00 -15.77 3.57
CA ASN A 78 -0.31 -15.26 3.93
C ASN A 78 -0.63 -15.53 5.41
N GLU A 79 -0.41 -16.76 5.88
CA GLU A 79 -0.59 -17.13 7.30
C GLU A 79 0.31 -16.29 8.24
N ALA A 80 1.56 -16.02 7.83
CA ALA A 80 2.46 -15.17 8.61
C ALA A 80 1.97 -13.71 8.68
N TYR A 81 1.43 -13.17 7.59
CA TYR A 81 0.84 -11.84 7.55
C TYR A 81 -0.42 -11.74 8.41
N GLU A 82 -1.33 -12.71 8.29
CA GLU A 82 -2.53 -12.79 9.11
C GLU A 82 -2.18 -12.86 10.60
N LYS A 83 -1.30 -13.78 11.00
CA LYS A 83 -0.85 -13.90 12.39
C LYS A 83 -0.22 -12.60 12.91
N TYR A 84 0.64 -11.97 12.11
CA TYR A 84 1.31 -10.74 12.52
C TYR A 84 0.32 -9.60 12.75
N PHE A 85 -0.58 -9.34 11.81
CA PHE A 85 -1.51 -8.21 11.88
C PHE A 85 -2.67 -8.45 12.85
N SER A 86 -3.16 -9.67 12.97
CA SER A 86 -4.18 -10.04 13.97
C SER A 86 -3.69 -9.84 15.41
N HIS A 87 -2.39 -10.05 15.68
CA HIS A 87 -1.80 -9.72 16.99
C HIS A 87 -1.97 -8.25 17.39
N TYR A 88 -2.08 -7.34 16.40
CA TYR A 88 -2.29 -5.92 16.61
C TYR A 88 -3.74 -5.47 16.36
N ASN A 89 -4.70 -6.41 16.38
CA ASN A 89 -6.11 -6.14 16.12
C ASN A 89 -6.39 -5.48 14.76
N CYS A 90 -5.56 -5.76 13.75
CA CYS A 90 -5.76 -5.27 12.39
C CYS A 90 -6.57 -6.29 11.58
N SER A 91 -7.45 -5.83 10.70
CA SER A 91 -8.15 -6.72 9.76
C SER A 91 -7.30 -6.94 8.52
N VAL A 92 -7.14 -8.18 8.07
CA VAL A 92 -6.36 -8.54 6.87
C VAL A 92 -7.29 -8.96 5.73
N THR A 93 -7.03 -8.49 4.52
CA THR A 93 -7.70 -8.94 3.29
C THR A 93 -6.64 -9.24 2.23
N PHE A 94 -6.65 -10.46 1.70
CA PHE A 94 -5.75 -10.87 0.62
C PHE A 94 -6.31 -10.48 -0.74
N SER A 95 -5.44 -10.09 -1.68
CA SER A 95 -5.86 -9.71 -3.03
C SER A 95 -6.47 -10.89 -3.79
N SER A 96 -5.99 -12.11 -3.58
CA SER A 96 -6.57 -13.34 -4.13
C SER A 96 -8.04 -13.50 -3.77
N HIS A 97 -8.36 -13.48 -2.47
CA HIS A 97 -9.74 -13.57 -1.96
C HIS A 97 -10.60 -12.41 -2.45
N LEU A 98 -10.03 -11.20 -2.52
CA LEU A 98 -10.75 -10.00 -2.97
C LEU A 98 -11.13 -10.11 -4.45
N TYR A 99 -10.17 -10.47 -5.30
CA TYR A 99 -10.35 -10.56 -6.74
C TYR A 99 -11.32 -11.68 -7.11
N GLU A 100 -11.17 -12.86 -6.50
CA GLU A 100 -12.10 -13.97 -6.69
C GLU A 100 -13.53 -13.56 -6.31
N ARG A 101 -13.73 -12.98 -5.12
CA ARG A 101 -15.06 -12.65 -4.60
C ARG A 101 -15.75 -11.53 -5.38
N VAL A 102 -15.01 -10.50 -5.79
CA VAL A 102 -15.62 -9.28 -6.37
C VAL A 102 -15.69 -9.35 -7.90
N TYR A 103 -14.71 -9.97 -8.54
CA TYR A 103 -14.60 -9.97 -10.00
C TYR A 103 -14.72 -11.35 -10.63
N GLY A 104 -14.37 -12.42 -9.90
CA GLY A 104 -14.43 -13.79 -10.42
C GLY A 104 -13.63 -13.95 -11.71
N ASP A 105 -14.31 -14.36 -12.77
CA ASP A 105 -13.74 -14.56 -14.11
C ASP A 105 -13.37 -13.25 -14.83
N LYS A 106 -13.84 -12.09 -14.35
CA LYS A 106 -13.62 -10.78 -14.99
C LYS A 106 -12.33 -10.06 -14.57
N VAL A 107 -11.53 -10.64 -13.66
CA VAL A 107 -10.31 -10.01 -13.13
C VAL A 107 -9.38 -9.53 -14.24
N LEU A 108 -9.07 -10.39 -15.22
CA LEU A 108 -8.17 -10.04 -16.33
C LEU A 108 -8.74 -8.89 -17.17
N LEU A 109 -10.04 -8.93 -17.47
CA LEU A 109 -10.69 -7.90 -18.27
C LEU A 109 -10.64 -6.54 -17.57
N GLU A 110 -10.86 -6.50 -16.25
CA GLU A 110 -10.79 -5.26 -15.48
C GLU A 110 -9.35 -4.71 -15.39
N ILE A 111 -8.34 -5.58 -15.27
CA ILE A 111 -6.92 -5.18 -15.32
C ILE A 111 -6.58 -4.58 -16.69
N LEU A 112 -7.05 -5.18 -17.78
CA LEU A 112 -6.83 -4.67 -19.14
C LEU A 112 -7.53 -3.32 -19.35
N ARG A 113 -8.77 -3.15 -18.86
CA ARG A 113 -9.49 -1.86 -18.89
C ARG A 113 -8.74 -0.77 -18.11
N LEU A 114 -8.19 -1.11 -16.95
CA LEU A 114 -7.33 -0.18 -16.20
C LEU A 114 -6.04 0.17 -16.96
N GLY A 115 -5.45 -0.81 -17.67
CA GLY A 115 -4.28 -0.55 -18.51
C GLY A 115 -4.56 0.43 -19.66
N GLN A 116 -5.79 0.48 -20.17
CA GLN A 116 -6.18 1.43 -21.23
C GLN A 116 -6.23 2.88 -20.75
N SER A 117 -6.37 3.14 -19.44
CA SER A 117 -6.38 4.49 -18.88
C SER A 117 -4.99 5.00 -18.49
N ILE A 118 -3.92 4.24 -18.76
CA ILE A 118 -2.55 4.57 -18.35
C ILE A 118 -1.66 4.62 -19.57
N THR A 119 -1.08 5.79 -19.84
CA THR A 119 -0.07 5.94 -20.89
C THR A 119 1.28 5.34 -20.47
N LEU A 120 2.11 4.97 -21.45
CA LEU A 120 3.47 4.50 -21.16
C LEU A 120 4.31 5.55 -20.43
N ASN A 121 4.08 6.85 -20.68
CA ASN A 121 4.77 7.94 -20.01
C ASN A 121 4.40 8.03 -18.51
N GLU A 122 3.13 7.82 -18.18
CA GLU A 122 2.66 7.77 -16.80
C GLU A 122 3.22 6.56 -16.05
N PHE A 123 3.23 5.39 -16.70
CA PHE A 123 3.89 4.20 -16.18
C PHE A 123 5.38 4.45 -15.92
N GLN A 124 6.10 5.07 -16.86
CA GLN A 124 7.52 5.40 -16.70
C GLN A 124 7.78 6.27 -15.46
N ARG A 125 6.91 7.25 -15.17
CA ARG A 125 7.05 8.12 -13.99
C ARG A 125 6.98 7.35 -12.67
N CYS A 126 6.27 6.21 -12.66
CA CYS A 126 6.17 5.34 -11.49
C CYS A 126 7.42 4.49 -11.24
N LEU A 127 8.27 4.32 -12.25
CA LEU A 127 9.46 3.51 -12.12
C LEU A 127 10.56 4.25 -11.32
N PRO A 128 11.31 3.53 -10.47
CA PRO A 128 12.56 4.04 -9.91
C PRO A 128 13.51 4.50 -11.02
N GLN A 129 14.32 5.54 -10.76
CA GLN A 129 15.24 6.13 -11.75
C GLN A 129 16.07 5.07 -12.48
N LYS A 130 16.69 4.13 -11.74
CA LYS A 130 17.50 3.05 -12.32
C LYS A 130 16.76 2.17 -13.34
N LYS A 131 15.44 2.01 -13.19
CA LYS A 131 14.58 1.27 -14.14
C LYS A 131 14.17 2.14 -15.32
N ARG A 132 13.90 3.44 -15.10
CA ARG A 132 13.67 4.41 -16.18
C ARG A 132 14.86 4.50 -17.14
N ASP A 133 16.07 4.56 -16.59
CA ASP A 133 17.31 4.65 -17.38
C ASP A 133 17.51 3.40 -18.27
N LYS A 134 16.88 2.27 -17.92
CA LYS A 134 16.95 1.00 -18.63
C LYS A 134 15.59 0.57 -19.20
N TYR A 135 14.80 1.52 -19.67
CA TYR A 135 13.41 1.28 -20.10
C TYR A 135 13.27 0.13 -21.12
N GLN A 136 14.20 0.03 -22.07
CA GLN A 136 14.21 -1.02 -23.11
C GLN A 136 14.35 -2.45 -22.55
N SER A 137 14.83 -2.60 -21.32
CA SER A 137 15.00 -3.90 -20.65
C SER A 137 13.80 -4.31 -19.80
N LEU A 138 12.78 -3.45 -19.68
CA LEU A 138 11.60 -3.74 -18.88
C LEU A 138 10.84 -4.91 -19.45
N GLN A 139 10.41 -5.78 -18.55
CA GLN A 139 9.61 -6.94 -18.85
C GLN A 139 8.14 -6.63 -18.55
N LEU A 140 7.24 -7.46 -19.10
CA LEU A 140 5.80 -7.29 -18.94
C LEU A 140 5.36 -7.38 -17.46
N ASP A 141 6.12 -8.09 -16.62
CA ASP A 141 5.84 -8.25 -15.19
C ASP A 141 5.91 -6.93 -14.41
N GLU A 142 6.74 -5.97 -14.83
CA GLU A 142 6.83 -4.63 -14.23
C GLU A 142 5.57 -3.80 -14.51
N ILE A 143 5.04 -3.91 -15.74
CA ILE A 143 3.76 -3.31 -16.11
C ILE A 143 2.64 -3.96 -15.30
N LEU A 144 2.62 -5.29 -15.26
CA LEU A 144 1.62 -6.05 -14.51
C LEU A 144 1.63 -5.72 -13.02
N HIS A 145 2.82 -5.55 -12.42
CA HIS A 145 2.97 -5.13 -11.04
C HIS A 145 2.30 -3.77 -10.78
N CYS A 146 2.55 -2.78 -11.64
CA CYS A 146 1.90 -1.47 -11.55
C CYS A 146 0.38 -1.60 -11.66
N LEU A 147 -0.12 -2.35 -12.64
CA LEU A 147 -1.55 -2.54 -12.86
C LEU A 147 -2.23 -3.24 -11.68
N LEU A 148 -1.62 -4.28 -11.11
CA LEU A 148 -2.16 -4.98 -9.94
C LEU A 148 -2.24 -4.08 -8.71
N GLN A 149 -1.24 -3.22 -8.49
CA GLN A 149 -1.29 -2.24 -7.39
C GLN A 149 -2.41 -1.21 -7.57
N LEU A 150 -2.55 -0.65 -8.77
CA LEU A 150 -3.62 0.30 -9.08
C LEU A 150 -5.01 -0.36 -8.99
N PHE A 151 -5.10 -1.62 -9.41
CA PHE A 151 -6.32 -2.41 -9.32
C PHE A 151 -6.74 -2.65 -7.87
N LEU A 152 -5.79 -2.97 -7.00
CA LEU A 152 -6.03 -3.04 -5.56
C LEU A 152 -6.47 -1.68 -4.98
N PHE A 153 -5.90 -0.57 -5.45
CA PHE A 153 -6.31 0.77 -5.01
C PHE A 153 -7.72 1.13 -5.44
N LYS A 154 -8.13 0.81 -6.68
CA LYS A 154 -9.51 0.97 -7.17
C LYS A 154 -10.52 0.29 -6.24
N HIS A 155 -10.15 -0.87 -5.70
CA HIS A 155 -10.97 -1.54 -4.70
C HIS A 155 -10.97 -0.87 -3.33
N ILE A 156 -9.80 -0.48 -2.83
CA ILE A 156 -9.67 0.16 -1.53
C ILE A 156 -10.49 1.44 -1.48
N GLN A 157 -10.53 2.20 -2.57
CA GLN A 157 -11.34 3.41 -2.73
C GLN A 157 -12.81 3.19 -2.34
N SER A 158 -13.38 2.04 -2.68
CA SER A 158 -14.77 1.70 -2.32
C SER A 158 -14.99 1.41 -0.82
N LYS A 159 -13.91 1.23 -0.04
CA LYS A 159 -13.93 0.78 1.37
C LYS A 159 -13.26 1.72 2.35
N SER A 160 -12.38 2.61 1.89
CA SER A 160 -11.65 3.61 2.68
C SER A 160 -11.05 4.64 1.73
N ARG A 161 -10.68 5.81 2.26
CA ARG A 161 -10.14 6.93 1.49
C ARG A 161 -8.70 7.31 1.83
N VAL A 162 -8.07 6.69 2.83
CA VAL A 162 -6.72 7.09 3.28
C VAL A 162 -5.75 5.91 3.36
N LEU A 163 -4.74 5.94 2.49
CA LEU A 163 -3.61 5.03 2.52
C LEU A 163 -2.51 5.54 3.45
N LEU A 164 -1.96 4.67 4.29
CA LEU A 164 -0.67 4.90 4.95
C LEU A 164 0.41 4.30 4.07
N ILE A 165 1.36 5.12 3.62
CA ILE A 165 2.39 4.70 2.68
C ILE A 165 3.78 5.14 3.12
N GLY A 166 4.81 4.40 2.70
CA GLY A 166 6.19 4.90 2.74
C GLY A 166 6.52 5.71 1.48
N GLN A 167 7.64 6.41 1.51
CA GLN A 167 8.11 7.25 0.40
C GLN A 167 8.13 6.56 -0.96
N PHE A 168 8.50 5.28 -1.01
CA PHE A 168 8.62 4.51 -2.25
C PHE A 168 7.30 4.33 -3.01
N SER A 169 6.16 4.40 -2.32
CA SER A 169 4.84 4.19 -2.93
C SER A 169 4.16 5.50 -3.36
N GLN A 170 4.82 6.65 -3.21
CA GLN A 170 4.23 7.94 -3.60
C GLN A 170 3.92 8.00 -5.09
N ALA A 171 4.80 7.46 -5.94
CA ALA A 171 4.62 7.55 -7.39
C ALA A 171 3.39 6.75 -7.87
N ILE A 172 3.16 5.55 -7.31
CA ILE A 172 1.97 4.76 -7.66
C ILE A 172 0.68 5.38 -7.11
N VAL A 173 0.73 6.03 -5.94
CA VAL A 173 -0.40 6.81 -5.44
C VAL A 173 -0.65 8.03 -6.32
N ALA A 174 0.38 8.76 -6.74
CA ALA A 174 0.22 9.88 -7.67
C ALA A 174 -0.45 9.43 -8.96
N LEU A 175 0.01 8.34 -9.56
CA LEU A 175 -0.61 7.77 -10.76
C LEU A 175 -2.07 7.38 -10.53
N HIS A 176 -2.40 6.69 -9.43
CA HIS A 176 -3.80 6.40 -9.09
C HIS A 176 -4.65 7.66 -9.04
N ARG A 177 -4.10 8.75 -8.51
CA ARG A 177 -4.82 10.01 -8.39
C ARG A 177 -5.04 10.71 -9.74
N ASP A 178 -4.15 10.50 -10.70
CA ASP A 178 -4.26 11.04 -12.05
C ASP A 178 -5.30 10.28 -12.89
N VAL A 179 -5.48 8.97 -12.64
CA VAL A 179 -6.37 8.10 -13.46
C VAL A 179 -7.70 7.75 -12.81
N SER A 180 -7.89 7.99 -11.51
CA SER A 180 -9.14 7.68 -10.80
C SER A 180 -10.02 8.91 -10.63
N GLU A 181 -11.33 8.73 -10.85
CA GLU A 181 -12.36 9.76 -10.63
C GLU A 181 -12.50 10.15 -9.15
N GLU A 182 -12.31 9.21 -8.22
CA GLU A 182 -12.31 9.51 -6.78
C GLU A 182 -10.97 9.10 -6.15
N PRO A 183 -9.95 9.95 -6.30
CA PRO A 183 -8.59 9.59 -5.96
C PRO A 183 -8.41 9.34 -4.45
N LEU A 184 -7.78 8.21 -4.10
CA LEU A 184 -7.35 7.94 -2.72
C LEU A 184 -6.45 9.06 -2.21
N SER A 185 -6.61 9.38 -0.93
CA SER A 185 -5.67 10.22 -0.20
C SER A 185 -4.61 9.35 0.46
N ALA A 186 -3.45 9.92 0.76
CA ALA A 186 -2.38 9.20 1.44
C ALA A 186 -1.69 10.05 2.50
N VAL A 187 -1.26 9.37 3.56
CA VAL A 187 -0.36 9.90 4.59
C VAL A 187 0.98 9.22 4.38
N VAL A 188 2.01 10.02 4.10
CA VAL A 188 3.35 9.52 3.79
C VAL A 188 4.19 9.52 5.06
N LEU A 189 4.63 8.33 5.47
CA LEU A 189 5.55 8.17 6.59
C LEU A 189 6.98 8.46 6.15
N PRO A 190 7.81 9.04 7.04
CA PRO A 190 9.23 9.20 6.79
C PRO A 190 9.93 7.83 6.63
N LYS A 191 11.08 7.84 5.97
CA LYS A 191 11.95 6.67 5.93
C LYS A 191 12.53 6.43 7.33
N MET A 192 12.31 5.24 7.88
CA MET A 192 12.92 4.78 9.13
C MET A 192 14.16 3.93 8.81
N GLU A 193 15.25 4.15 9.54
CA GLU A 193 16.51 3.44 9.36
C GLU A 193 16.70 2.38 10.45
N GLY A 194 16.83 1.12 10.04
CA GLY A 194 17.05 0.01 10.97
C GLY A 194 15.88 -0.26 11.93
N LEU A 195 16.13 -1.09 12.93
CA LEU A 195 15.16 -1.40 13.99
C LEU A 195 15.06 -0.25 15.00
N GLU A 196 16.18 0.34 15.39
CA GLU A 196 16.26 1.44 16.35
C GLU A 196 15.42 2.64 15.89
N GLY A 197 15.53 3.05 14.62
CA GLY A 197 14.72 4.15 14.09
C GLY A 197 13.21 3.85 14.04
N ILE A 198 12.82 2.57 13.92
CA ILE A 198 11.41 2.17 14.01
C ILE A 198 10.92 2.28 15.46
N GLU A 199 11.75 1.85 16.42
CA GLU A 199 11.41 1.90 17.85
C GLU A 199 11.32 3.33 18.36
N GLU A 200 12.27 4.18 17.99
CA GLU A 200 12.25 5.61 18.30
C GLU A 200 10.98 6.27 17.75
N TYR A 201 10.65 6.03 16.47
CA TYR A 201 9.43 6.54 15.85
C TYR A 201 8.17 6.10 16.62
N VAL A 202 8.10 4.81 17.00
CA VAL A 202 6.97 4.28 17.77
C VAL A 202 6.88 4.92 19.16
N LEU A 203 8.00 5.16 19.83
CA LEU A 203 8.03 5.83 21.12
C LEU A 203 7.54 7.28 21.01
N GLN A 204 7.98 8.02 19.99
CA GLN A 204 7.53 9.40 19.75
C GLN A 204 6.03 9.46 19.47
N ILE A 205 5.50 8.55 18.65
CA ILE A 205 4.05 8.46 18.37
C ILE A 205 3.23 8.19 19.63
N ARG A 206 3.70 7.30 20.52
CA ARG A 206 3.01 6.93 21.76
C ARG A 206 3.15 7.97 22.87
N GLY A 207 4.28 8.67 22.93
CA GLY A 207 4.56 9.68 23.94
C GLY A 207 3.91 11.03 23.66
N GLY A 208 3.56 11.30 22.39
CA GLY A 208 2.97 12.56 21.97
C GLY A 208 1.45 12.65 22.03
N PHE A 209 0.72 11.52 22.20
CA PHE A 209 -0.74 11.45 22.01
C PHE A 209 -1.43 10.39 22.88
#